data_AF-K0BBN5-F1
#
_entry.id   AF-K0BBN5-F1
#
_cell.length_a   1.000
_cell.length_b   1.000
_cell.length_c   1.000
_cell.angle_alpha   90.00
_cell.angle_beta   90.00
_cell.angle_gamma   90.00
#
_symmetry.space_group_name_H-M   'P 1'
#
loop_
_entity.id
_entity.type
_entity.pdbx_description
1 polymer ?
#
loop_
_entity_poly.entity_id
_entity_poly.type
_entity_poly.pdbx_seq_one_letter_code
_entity_poly.pdbx_strand_id
1 'polypeptide(L)' 'MEKFDAIKMLELVKVEDPDSDGGLTLFFQEDKTLKIKVVDGKLVSEFV' A
#
# COMPACT_ATOMS: atom_id res chain seq x y z
N MET A 1 -1.61 -13.33 -9.80
CA MET A 1 -0.37 -12.52 -9.90
C MET A 1 -0.65 -11.06 -10.29
N GLU A 2 -1.87 -10.69 -10.69
CA GLU A 2 -2.17 -9.38 -11.30
C GLU A 2 -2.31 -8.19 -10.32
N LYS A 3 -2.67 -8.45 -9.05
CA LYS A 3 -3.04 -7.37 -8.11
C LYS A 3 -1.96 -6.30 -7.96
N PHE A 4 -0.68 -6.67 -7.96
CA PHE A 4 0.44 -5.76 -7.72
C PHE A 4 1.19 -5.34 -8.99
N ASP A 5 0.68 -5.68 -10.17
CA ASP A 5 1.33 -5.29 -11.43
C ASP A 5 1.39 -3.76 -11.59
N ALA A 6 0.44 -3.03 -10.99
CA ALA A 6 0.38 -1.57 -11.01
C ALA A 6 1.55 -0.86 -10.31
N ILE A 7 2.35 -1.57 -9.51
CA ILE A 7 3.54 -1.05 -8.82
C ILE A 7 4.81 -1.82 -9.16
N LYS A 8 4.72 -2.73 -10.14
CA LYS A 8 5.85 -3.55 -10.53
C LYS A 8 6.90 -2.66 -11.20
N MET A 9 8.15 -2.77 -10.74
CA MET A 9 9.29 -1.95 -11.18
C MET A 9 9.20 -0.46 -10.81
N LEU A 10 8.21 -0.03 -10.04
CA LEU A 10 8.16 1.34 -9.53
C LEU A 10 8.97 1.47 -8.25
N GLU A 11 9.71 2.57 -8.10
CA GLU A 11 10.44 2.83 -6.86
C GLU A 11 9.49 3.25 -5.74
N LEU A 12 9.78 2.78 -4.53
CA LEU A 12 9.13 3.25 -3.32
C LEU A 12 9.72 4.61 -2.92
N VAL A 13 8.89 5.63 -2.87
CA VAL A 13 9.28 7.02 -2.60
C VAL A 13 9.11 7.36 -1.12
N LYS A 14 8.04 6.87 -0.50
CA LYS A 14 7.69 7.19 0.88
C LYS A 14 6.91 6.06 1.54
N VAL A 15 7.11 5.92 2.85
CA VAL A 15 6.31 5.07 3.72
C VAL A 15 5.72 5.98 4.80
N GLU A 16 4.42 5.84 5.04
CA GLU A 16 3.74 6.44 6.18
C GLU A 16 3.09 5.36 7.02
N ASP A 17 3.21 5.49 8.33
CA ASP A 17 2.28 4.81 9.23
C ASP A 17 0.88 5.39 8.96
N PRO A 18 -0.16 4.56 8.85
CA PRO A 18 -1.51 5.05 8.72
C PRO A 18 -1.95 5.61 10.05
N ASP A 19 -3.01 6.40 9.97
CA ASP A 19 -3.72 6.95 11.11
C ASP A 19 -4.19 5.83 12.08
N SER A 20 -4.92 6.24 13.12
CA SER A 20 -5.28 5.45 14.33
C SER A 20 -5.81 4.02 14.15
N ASP A 21 -6.15 3.59 12.93
CA ASP A 21 -6.63 2.25 12.58
C ASP A 21 -5.52 1.20 12.33
N GLY A 22 -4.25 1.61 12.26
CA GLY A 22 -3.11 0.71 12.09
C GLY A 22 -2.93 0.13 10.67
N GLY A 23 -1.69 -0.18 10.31
CA GLY A 23 -1.30 -0.63 8.95
C GLY A 23 -0.05 0.09 8.42
N LEU A 24 0.05 0.25 7.09
CA LEU A 24 1.10 0.99 6.35
C LEU A 24 0.53 1.62 5.07
N THR A 25 0.91 2.85 4.75
CA THR A 25 0.69 3.46 3.44
C THR A 25 2.01 3.56 2.68
N LEU A 26 2.04 2.99 1.47
CA LEU A 26 3.20 2.97 0.60
C LEU A 26 2.95 3.88 -0.61
N PHE A 27 3.89 4.78 -0.88
CA PHE A 27 3.85 5.68 -2.03
C PHE A 27 4.96 5.29 -2.99
N PHE A 28 4.58 4.99 -4.23
CA PHE A 28 5.50 4.68 -5.31
C PHE A 28 5.60 5.86 -6.28
N GLN A 29 6.54 5.77 -7.23
CA GLN A 29 6.56 6.64 -8.39
C GLN A 29 5.23 6.61 -9.15
N GLU A 30 5.03 7.58 -10.06
CA GLU A 30 3.80 7.72 -10.86
C GLU A 30 2.54 7.89 -10.00
N ASP A 31 2.69 8.50 -8.83
CA ASP A 31 1.62 8.80 -7.86
C ASP A 31 0.81 7.57 -7.43
N LYS A 32 1.40 6.37 -7.50
CA LYS A 32 0.74 5.13 -7.06
C LYS A 32 0.79 4.98 -5.55
N THR A 33 -0.37 4.82 -4.94
CA THR A 33 -0.49 4.62 -3.49
C THR A 33 -1.09 3.27 -3.17
N LEU A 34 -0.46 2.52 -2.27
CA LEU A 34 -0.95 1.25 -1.76
C LEU A 34 -1.15 1.34 -0.24
N LYS A 35 -2.40 1.20 0.20
CA LYS A 35 -2.74 1.09 1.61
C LYS A 35 -2.75 -0.38 2.01
N ILE A 36 -2.13 -0.71 3.13
CA ILE A 36 -2.10 -2.04 3.73
C ILE A 36 -2.61 -1.91 5.16
N LYS A 37 -3.59 -2.72 5.55
CA LYS A 37 -4.17 -2.72 6.89
C LYS A 37 -4.48 -4.14 7.36
N VAL A 38 -4.70 -4.30 8.66
CA VAL A 38 -5.19 -5.55 9.22
C VAL A 38 -6.69 -5.44 9.44
N VAL A 39 -7.46 -6.36 8.85
CA VAL A 39 -8.91 -6.49 9.07
C VAL A 39 -9.19 -7.93 9.47
N ASP A 40 -9.80 -8.13 10.64
CA ASP A 40 -10.12 -9.45 11.20
C ASP A 40 -8.91 -10.41 11.24
N GLY A 41 -7.75 -9.88 11.62
CA GLY A 41 -6.49 -10.64 11.67
C GLY A 41 -5.87 -10.96 10.31
N LYS A 42 -6.40 -10.42 9.21
CA LYS A 42 -5.89 -10.63 7.84
C LYS A 42 -5.32 -9.33 7.27
N LEU A 43 -4.23 -9.45 6.52
CA LEU A 43 -3.69 -8.33 5.75
C LEU A 43 -4.59 -8.07 4.53
N VAL A 44 -5.11 -6.85 4.44
CA VAL A 44 -5.89 -6.35 3.32
C VAL A 44 -5.11 -5.21 2.68
N SER A 45 -5.06 -5.18 1.35
CA SER A 45 -4.41 -4.11 0.60
C SER A 45 -5.31 -3.53 -0.48
N GLU A 46 -5.22 -2.22 -0.68
CA GLU A 46 -6.05 -1.44 -1.60
C GLU A 46 -5.21 -0.35 -2.28
N PHE A 47 -5.37 -0.23 -3.59
CA PHE A 47 -4.81 0.89 -4.34
C PHE A 47 -5.76 2.08 -4.28
N VAL A 48 -5.18 3.27 -4.08
CA VAL A 48 -5.91 4.55 -4.07
C VAL A 48 -5.59 5.32 -5.34
#